data_AF-A0A371PCA4-F1
#
_entry.id   AF-A0A371PCA4-F1
#
_cell.length_a   1.000
_cell.length_b   1.000
_cell.length_c   1.000
_cell.angle_alpha   90.00
_cell.angle_beta   90.00
_cell.angle_gamma   90.00
#
_symmetry.space_group_name_H-M   'P 1'
#
loop_
_entity.id
_entity.type
_entity.pdbx_description
1 polymer ?
#
loop_
_entity_poly.entity_id
_entity_poly.type
_entity_poly.pdbx_seq_one_letter_code
_entity_poly.pdbx_strand_id
1 'polypeptide(L)'
;MSPAAQGGRRRLDASVLPEYDLPTREPRIESARTVRLIMGGVLGLWVLGFAGTLTAVVAVGAPGWVQRPSAALLMVVYAIGLTHRGGGHMRLWVPITALLGALAVFVETNLLLASAAAVTAVLSAVWAVLVTRPADSVVAVLREFVLTILVALSGTTAVAAWNAPVNYQRFNLLVIAIALGLAITLVWNLGAGLHGLGRQNLVILAGAAILLMLVLAYSSFVRSHGSDILVNAFSDIVTWSRRTFEGVPRPVEVFIGFPALVVGVSLRSKRREGWWVLVFAVIGTAVLSTSLVTPGAFPSYIALSTLYSAVLGLGVGLLARRYVMRQRSARAARAIEEIVRVEPPRFAPLK
;
A
#
# COMPACT_ATOMS: atom_id res chain seq x y z
N MET A 1 44.37 29.08 -40.75
CA MET A 1 44.09 27.73 -40.23
C MET A 1 44.05 27.81 -38.71
N SER A 2 42.86 27.92 -38.13
CA SER A 2 42.67 27.92 -36.67
C SER A 2 42.42 26.49 -36.21
N PRO A 3 43.10 26.00 -35.16
CA PRO A 3 42.88 24.65 -34.67
C PRO A 3 41.49 24.55 -34.05
N ALA A 4 40.70 23.60 -34.53
CA ALA A 4 39.41 23.27 -33.97
C ALA A 4 39.59 22.78 -32.53
N ALA A 5 38.99 23.50 -31.57
CA ALA A 5 38.90 23.03 -30.19
C ALA A 5 38.11 21.73 -30.19
N GLN A 6 38.76 20.65 -29.77
CA GLN A 6 38.12 19.36 -29.52
C GLN A 6 36.99 19.59 -28.51
N GLY A 7 35.75 19.37 -28.95
CA GLY A 7 34.57 19.40 -28.11
C GLY A 7 34.68 18.31 -27.05
N GLY A 8 35.27 18.64 -25.91
CA GLY A 8 35.23 17.83 -24.71
C GLY A 8 33.76 17.55 -24.40
N ARG A 9 33.41 16.27 -24.24
CA ARG A 9 32.10 15.83 -23.77
C ARG A 9 31.74 16.66 -22.55
N ARG A 10 30.84 17.63 -22.74
CA ARG A 10 30.27 18.47 -21.69
C ARG A 10 29.88 17.53 -20.55
N ARG A 11 30.52 17.67 -19.38
CA ARG A 11 29.95 17.16 -18.14
C ARG A 11 28.51 17.69 -18.14
N LEU A 12 27.53 16.79 -18.18
CA LEU A 12 26.17 17.19 -17.85
C LEU A 12 26.27 17.70 -16.42
N ASP A 13 26.15 19.02 -16.25
CA ASP A 13 26.16 19.68 -14.96
C ASP A 13 25.06 19.04 -14.10
N ALA A 14 25.46 18.07 -13.28
CA ALA A 14 24.60 17.39 -12.31
C ALA A 14 24.20 18.32 -11.14
N SER A 15 24.68 19.57 -11.15
CA SER A 15 24.28 20.62 -10.23
C SER A 15 22.86 21.11 -10.47
N VAL A 16 22.32 20.93 -11.68
CA VAL A 16 20.91 21.20 -11.97
C VAL A 16 20.13 19.93 -11.70
N LEU A 17 19.52 19.87 -10.52
CA LEU A 17 18.49 18.87 -10.21
C LEU A 17 17.50 18.87 -11.38
N PRO A 18 17.16 17.71 -11.99
CA PRO A 18 16.20 17.67 -13.07
C PRO A 18 14.94 18.37 -12.60
N GLU A 19 14.65 19.50 -13.26
CA GLU A 19 13.50 20.34 -13.04
C GLU A 19 12.28 19.46 -13.26
N TYR A 20 11.72 18.97 -12.17
CA TYR A 20 10.38 18.44 -12.21
C TYR A 20 9.47 19.54 -11.72
N ASP A 21 8.44 19.79 -12.53
CA ASP A 21 7.25 20.57 -12.23
C ASP A 21 7.12 20.81 -10.74
N LEU A 22 7.42 22.05 -10.35
CA LEU A 22 6.94 22.64 -9.11
C LEU A 22 5.49 22.17 -8.89
N PRO A 23 5.06 21.88 -7.64
CA PRO A 23 3.68 21.49 -7.37
C PRO A 23 2.76 22.41 -8.16
N THR A 24 2.04 21.85 -9.14
CA THR A 24 1.27 22.66 -10.11
C THR A 24 0.15 23.44 -9.43
N ARG A 25 -0.13 23.09 -8.17
CA ARG A 25 -0.86 23.92 -7.23
C ARG A 25 0.10 24.42 -6.17
N GLU A 26 0.27 25.74 -6.15
CA GLU A 26 0.82 26.44 -4.99
C GLU A 26 0.16 25.93 -3.70
N PRO A 27 0.90 25.85 -2.59
CA PRO A 27 0.33 25.46 -1.32
C PRO A 27 -0.83 26.40 -1.00
N ARG A 28 -2.06 25.86 -0.92
CA ARG A 28 -3.27 26.62 -0.54
C ARG A 28 -3.15 27.33 0.82
N ILE A 29 -2.13 26.99 1.59
CA ILE A 29 -1.83 27.52 2.91
C ILE A 29 -0.38 28.00 2.88
N GLU A 30 -0.21 29.32 2.88
CA GLU A 30 1.12 29.96 2.80
C GLU A 30 1.94 29.77 4.08
N SER A 31 1.28 29.61 5.23
CA SER A 31 1.95 29.47 6.53
C SER A 31 2.44 28.05 6.80
N ALA A 32 3.77 27.89 6.85
CA ALA A 32 4.43 26.64 7.21
C ALA A 32 4.12 26.15 8.64
N ARG A 33 3.68 27.04 9.56
CA ARG A 33 3.23 26.64 10.91
C ARG A 33 1.86 26.00 10.85
N THR A 34 0.93 26.60 10.10
CA THR A 34 -0.43 26.08 9.92
C THR A 34 -0.41 24.72 9.25
N VAL A 35 0.44 24.54 8.22
CA VAL A 35 0.64 23.23 7.57
C VAL A 35 1.10 22.17 8.57
N ARG A 36 2.10 22.49 9.42
CA ARG A 36 2.59 21.57 10.45
C ARG A 36 1.53 21.22 11.50
N LEU A 37 0.74 22.20 11.93
CA LEU A 37 -0.36 21.98 12.88
C LEU A 37 -1.44 21.07 12.28
N ILE A 38 -1.83 21.29 11.02
CA ILE A 38 -2.80 20.43 10.34
C ILE A 38 -2.25 19.01 10.18
N MET A 39 -0.99 18.86 9.76
CA MET A 39 -0.35 17.55 9.65
C MET A 39 -0.27 16.83 11.01
N GLY A 40 0.10 17.56 12.07
CA GLY A 40 0.10 17.04 13.44
C GLY A 40 -1.29 16.65 13.91
N GLY A 41 -2.31 17.44 13.56
CA GLY A 41 -3.71 17.13 13.83
C GLY A 41 -4.18 15.85 13.14
N VAL A 42 -3.91 15.69 11.83
CA VAL A 42 -4.27 14.46 11.10
C VAL A 42 -3.54 13.25 11.65
N LEU A 43 -2.26 13.39 12.01
CA LEU A 43 -1.50 12.32 12.66
C LEU A 43 -2.09 11.98 14.04
N GLY A 44 -2.46 12.99 14.84
CA GLY A 44 -3.12 12.80 16.13
C GLY A 44 -4.46 12.07 15.98
N LEU A 45 -5.28 12.47 15.01
CA LEU A 45 -6.54 11.79 14.69
C LEU A 45 -6.32 10.36 14.21
N TRP A 46 -5.25 10.09 13.44
CA TRP A 46 -4.87 8.73 13.06
C TRP A 46 -4.53 7.89 14.29
N VAL A 47 -3.69 8.41 15.20
CA VAL A 47 -3.31 7.69 16.43
C VAL A 47 -4.53 7.44 17.32
N LEU A 48 -5.40 8.44 17.51
CA LEU A 48 -6.61 8.31 18.32
C LEU A 48 -7.60 7.30 17.72
N GLY A 49 -7.85 7.38 16.41
CA GLY A 49 -8.71 6.41 15.71
C GLY A 49 -8.12 5.00 15.72
N PHE A 50 -6.80 4.87 15.60
CA PHE A 50 -6.13 3.57 15.70
C PHE A 50 -6.24 2.99 17.11
N ALA A 51 -5.98 3.76 18.15
CA ALA A 51 -6.15 3.33 19.53
C ALA A 51 -7.60 2.90 19.82
N GLY A 52 -8.59 3.69 19.38
CA GLY A 52 -10.01 3.37 19.60
C GLY A 52 -10.53 2.18 18.78
N THR A 53 -9.96 1.90 17.61
CA THR A 53 -10.31 0.67 16.85
C THR A 53 -9.58 -0.56 17.38
N LEU A 54 -8.39 -0.39 17.95
CA LEU A 54 -7.63 -1.48 18.56
C LEU A 54 -8.39 -2.12 19.72
N THR A 55 -9.25 -1.39 20.43
CA THR A 55 -10.10 -1.94 21.49
C THR A 55 -11.18 -2.90 20.97
N ALA A 56 -11.44 -2.96 19.66
CA ALA A 56 -12.30 -3.98 19.06
C ALA A 56 -11.58 -5.34 18.91
N VAL A 57 -10.24 -5.33 18.95
CA VAL A 57 -9.40 -6.52 18.76
C VAL A 57 -8.78 -6.98 20.08
N VAL A 58 -8.36 -6.02 20.93
CA VAL A 58 -7.79 -6.28 22.24
C VAL A 58 -8.87 -6.09 23.30
N ALA A 59 -9.07 -7.10 24.15
CA ALA A 59 -10.06 -7.07 25.23
C ALA A 59 -9.61 -6.15 26.39
N VAL A 60 -9.82 -4.84 26.24
CA VAL A 60 -9.46 -3.81 27.25
C VAL A 60 -10.70 -3.31 28.01
N GLY A 61 -11.88 -3.89 27.77
CA GLY A 61 -13.13 -3.47 28.43
C GLY A 61 -13.62 -2.08 28.02
N ALA A 62 -13.20 -1.57 26.86
CA ALA A 62 -13.60 -0.27 26.37
C ALA A 62 -15.11 -0.24 26.04
N PRO A 63 -15.78 0.93 26.19
CA PRO A 63 -17.18 1.06 25.83
C PRO A 63 -17.43 0.78 24.34
N GLY A 64 -18.51 0.04 24.03
CA GLY A 64 -18.83 -0.34 22.65
C GLY A 64 -19.06 0.85 21.71
N TRP A 65 -19.46 2.00 22.24
CA TRP A 65 -19.66 3.23 21.47
C TRP A 65 -18.36 3.86 20.96
N VAL A 66 -17.17 3.39 21.39
CA VAL A 66 -15.88 3.93 20.93
C VAL A 66 -15.47 3.34 19.57
N GLN A 67 -15.80 2.07 19.32
CA GLN A 67 -15.20 1.28 18.24
C GLN A 67 -15.59 1.80 16.84
N ARG A 68 -16.89 1.90 16.56
CA ARG A 68 -17.41 2.35 15.25
C ARG A 68 -17.08 3.81 14.93
N PRO A 69 -17.23 4.78 15.87
CA PRO A 69 -16.79 6.16 15.61
C PRO A 69 -15.28 6.27 15.36
N SER A 70 -14.46 5.47 16.03
CA SER A 70 -13.02 5.43 15.78
C SER A 70 -12.69 4.89 14.38
N ALA A 71 -13.45 3.89 13.91
CA ALA A 71 -13.34 3.38 12.55
C ALA A 71 -13.76 4.43 11.50
N ALA A 72 -14.85 5.17 11.76
CA ALA A 72 -15.28 6.29 10.94
C ALA A 72 -14.21 7.38 10.86
N LEU A 73 -13.58 7.71 12.00
CA LEU A 73 -12.49 8.67 12.06
C LEU A 73 -11.30 8.23 11.19
N LEU A 74 -10.85 6.97 11.32
CA LEU A 74 -9.78 6.44 10.49
C LEU A 74 -10.12 6.45 9.00
N MET A 75 -11.35 6.09 8.64
CA MET A 75 -11.83 6.15 7.25
C MET A 75 -11.69 7.56 6.67
N VAL A 76 -12.08 8.59 7.45
CA VAL A 76 -11.92 10.00 7.05
C VAL A 76 -10.44 10.39 6.97
N VAL A 77 -9.61 9.97 7.93
CA VAL A 77 -8.16 10.24 7.90
C VAL A 77 -7.49 9.63 6.67
N TYR A 78 -7.85 8.40 6.28
CA TYR A 78 -7.33 7.79 5.06
C TYR A 78 -7.81 8.54 3.81
N ALA A 79 -9.07 8.98 3.77
CA ALA A 79 -9.58 9.80 2.68
C ALA A 79 -8.82 11.14 2.56
N ILE A 80 -8.54 11.81 3.68
CA ILE A 80 -7.73 13.04 3.72
C ILE A 80 -6.32 12.74 3.20
N GLY A 81 -5.64 11.73 3.74
CA GLY A 81 -4.28 11.37 3.33
C GLY A 81 -4.19 11.06 1.84
N LEU A 82 -5.09 10.23 1.33
CA LEU A 82 -5.13 9.82 -0.07
C LEU A 82 -5.42 11.00 -1.01
N THR A 83 -6.44 11.81 -0.70
CA THR A 83 -6.83 12.94 -1.55
C THR A 83 -5.79 14.05 -1.52
N HIS A 84 -5.18 14.32 -0.37
CA HIS A 84 -4.10 15.29 -0.25
C HIS A 84 -2.86 14.85 -1.01
N ARG A 85 -2.43 13.59 -0.83
CA ARG A 85 -1.20 13.09 -1.47
C ARG A 85 -1.35 12.85 -2.95
N GLY A 86 -2.50 12.32 -3.38
CA GLY A 86 -2.81 12.03 -4.79
C GLY A 86 -3.25 13.24 -5.61
N GLY A 87 -3.45 14.41 -5.00
CA GLY A 87 -3.93 15.62 -5.69
C GLY A 87 -5.42 15.61 -6.05
N GLY A 88 -6.23 14.85 -5.31
CA GLY A 88 -7.68 14.69 -5.54
C GLY A 88 -8.55 15.84 -5.01
N HIS A 89 -9.85 15.76 -5.29
CA HIS A 89 -10.85 16.75 -4.85
C HIS A 89 -11.25 16.52 -3.38
N MET A 90 -10.43 16.99 -2.45
CA MET A 90 -10.67 16.83 -1.00
C MET A 90 -12.06 17.33 -0.57
N ARG A 91 -12.58 18.42 -1.17
CA ARG A 91 -13.91 18.98 -0.89
C ARG A 91 -15.08 18.06 -1.26
N LEU A 92 -14.86 17.07 -2.13
CA LEU A 92 -15.91 16.12 -2.52
C LEU A 92 -15.74 14.81 -1.74
N TRP A 93 -14.53 14.25 -1.75
CA TRP A 93 -14.28 12.93 -1.19
C TRP A 93 -14.33 12.88 0.34
N VAL A 94 -13.84 13.92 1.03
CA VAL A 94 -13.87 13.95 2.51
C VAL A 94 -15.30 14.04 3.05
N PRO A 95 -16.17 14.94 2.55
CA PRO A 95 -17.57 14.95 3.00
C PRO A 95 -18.34 13.68 2.66
N ILE A 96 -18.15 13.09 1.48
CA ILE A 96 -18.83 11.83 1.10
C ILE A 96 -18.41 10.68 2.03
N THR A 97 -17.11 10.57 2.32
CA THR A 97 -16.61 9.53 3.24
C THR A 97 -17.04 9.78 4.68
N ALA A 98 -17.02 11.03 5.14
CA ALA A 98 -17.53 11.39 6.45
C ALA A 98 -19.04 11.09 6.60
N LEU A 99 -19.83 11.40 5.57
CA LEU A 99 -21.26 11.11 5.53
C LEU A 99 -21.52 9.60 5.59
N LEU A 100 -20.81 8.80 4.79
CA LEU A 100 -20.90 7.34 4.85
C LEU A 100 -20.55 6.81 6.25
N GLY A 101 -19.49 7.34 6.87
CA GLY A 101 -19.05 6.93 8.20
C GLY A 101 -20.09 7.28 9.27
N ALA A 102 -20.63 8.50 9.24
CA ALA A 102 -21.69 8.93 10.13
C ALA A 102 -22.95 8.08 9.97
N LEU A 103 -23.41 7.87 8.73
CA LEU A 103 -24.58 7.03 8.45
C LEU A 103 -24.37 5.59 8.93
N ALA A 104 -23.19 5.00 8.71
CA ALA A 104 -22.88 3.66 9.20
C ALA A 104 -22.87 3.57 10.73
N VAL A 105 -22.41 4.61 11.43
CA VAL A 105 -22.40 4.69 12.90
C VAL A 105 -23.82 4.84 13.47
N PHE A 106 -24.68 5.68 12.87
CA PHE A 106 -25.99 5.99 13.45
C PHE A 106 -27.12 5.06 12.98
N VAL A 107 -27.07 4.59 11.73
CA VAL A 107 -28.15 3.80 11.12
C VAL A 107 -27.90 2.31 11.24
N GLU A 108 -26.63 1.89 11.31
CA GLU A 108 -26.19 0.52 11.61
C GLU A 108 -26.76 -0.59 10.70
N THR A 109 -27.26 -0.26 9.51
CA THR A 109 -27.72 -1.30 8.57
C THR A 109 -26.55 -2.12 8.06
N ASN A 110 -26.77 -3.42 7.84
CA ASN A 110 -25.76 -4.35 7.33
C ASN A 110 -25.08 -3.84 6.06
N LEU A 111 -25.85 -3.20 5.17
CA LEU A 111 -25.34 -2.61 3.93
C LEU A 111 -24.38 -1.44 4.21
N LEU A 112 -24.74 -0.52 5.12
CA LEU A 112 -23.90 0.62 5.47
C LEU A 112 -22.62 0.20 6.18
N LEU A 113 -22.71 -0.75 7.13
CA LEU A 113 -21.54 -1.31 7.82
C LEU A 113 -20.60 -2.02 6.84
N ALA A 114 -21.13 -2.85 5.93
CA ALA A 114 -20.34 -3.51 4.89
C ALA A 114 -19.68 -2.51 3.94
N SER A 115 -20.40 -1.46 3.55
CA SER A 115 -19.89 -0.42 2.66
C SER A 115 -18.80 0.41 3.34
N ALA A 116 -19.00 0.82 4.60
CA ALA A 116 -18.00 1.53 5.39
C ALA A 116 -16.74 0.69 5.63
N ALA A 117 -16.91 -0.60 5.95
CA ALA A 117 -15.79 -1.53 6.08
C ALA A 117 -15.02 -1.68 4.75
N ALA A 118 -15.71 -1.84 3.63
CA ALA A 118 -15.08 -1.95 2.31
C ALA A 118 -14.31 -0.68 1.93
N VAL A 119 -14.93 0.49 2.10
CA VAL A 119 -14.28 1.79 1.84
C VAL A 119 -13.08 2.00 2.75
N THR A 120 -13.20 1.67 4.04
CA THR A 120 -12.08 1.73 5.00
C THR A 120 -10.91 0.86 4.54
N ALA A 121 -11.18 -0.39 4.16
CA ALA A 121 -10.16 -1.33 3.71
C ALA A 121 -9.46 -0.88 2.41
N VAL A 122 -10.24 -0.35 1.45
CA VAL A 122 -9.71 0.17 0.19
C VAL A 122 -8.83 1.39 0.44
N LEU A 123 -9.32 2.37 1.22
CA LEU A 123 -8.57 3.59 1.51
C LEU A 123 -7.30 3.29 2.31
N SER A 124 -7.36 2.42 3.32
CA SER A 124 -6.18 2.05 4.12
C SER A 124 -5.14 1.32 3.28
N ALA A 125 -5.55 0.37 2.43
CA ALA A 125 -4.64 -0.38 1.58
C ALA A 125 -3.87 0.53 0.61
N VAL A 126 -4.57 1.42 -0.08
CA VAL A 126 -3.93 2.34 -1.03
C VAL A 126 -3.09 3.39 -0.30
N TRP A 127 -3.59 3.93 0.81
CA TRP A 127 -2.87 4.93 1.60
C TRP A 127 -1.57 4.39 2.20
N ALA A 128 -1.58 3.15 2.71
CA ALA A 128 -0.41 2.48 3.25
C ALA A 128 0.76 2.39 2.25
N VAL A 129 0.45 2.31 0.95
CA VAL A 129 1.46 2.33 -0.11
C VAL A 129 1.83 3.76 -0.51
N LEU A 130 0.86 4.65 -0.71
CA LEU A 130 1.12 6.03 -1.14
C LEU A 130 1.89 6.86 -0.10
N VAL A 131 1.77 6.54 1.19
CA VAL A 131 2.47 7.26 2.25
C VAL A 131 3.99 7.05 2.20
N THR A 132 4.47 6.01 1.51
CA THR A 132 5.89 5.68 1.44
C THR A 132 6.72 6.73 0.71
N ARG A 133 8.02 6.77 1.01
CA ARG A 133 9.03 7.58 0.30
C ARG A 133 9.96 6.71 -0.54
N PRO A 134 10.61 7.28 -1.58
CA PRO A 134 11.74 6.62 -2.22
C PRO A 134 12.85 6.35 -1.21
N ALA A 135 13.45 5.15 -1.26
CA ALA A 135 14.54 4.78 -0.38
C ALA A 135 15.63 4.03 -1.14
N ASP A 136 16.88 4.47 -1.00
CA ASP A 136 18.04 3.88 -1.65
C ASP A 136 18.75 2.85 -0.77
N SER A 137 18.77 3.05 0.55
CA SER A 137 19.40 2.17 1.53
C SER A 137 18.46 1.10 2.06
N VAL A 138 19.02 -0.05 2.48
CA VAL A 138 18.23 -1.15 3.08
C VAL A 138 17.50 -0.69 4.34
N VAL A 139 18.14 0.12 5.17
CA VAL A 139 17.54 0.64 6.41
C VAL A 139 16.35 1.55 6.10
N ALA A 140 16.48 2.45 5.11
CA ALA A 140 15.36 3.29 4.71
C ALA A 140 14.20 2.47 4.13
N VAL A 141 14.50 1.45 3.31
CA VAL A 141 13.49 0.50 2.81
C VAL A 141 12.78 -0.23 3.94
N LEU A 142 13.51 -0.70 4.96
CA LEU A 142 12.92 -1.34 6.14
C LEU A 142 11.98 -0.39 6.90
N ARG A 143 12.36 0.88 7.04
CA ARG A 143 11.52 1.91 7.69
C ARG A 143 10.22 2.12 6.92
N GLU A 144 10.28 2.22 5.60
CA GLU A 144 9.08 2.36 4.76
C GLU A 144 8.22 1.09 4.81
N PHE A 145 8.84 -0.08 4.83
CA PHE A 145 8.16 -1.38 4.96
C PHE A 145 7.35 -1.48 6.26
N VAL A 146 8.00 -1.19 7.41
CA VAL A 146 7.36 -1.21 8.73
C VAL A 146 6.23 -0.18 8.80
N LEU A 147 6.46 1.04 8.30
CA LEU A 147 5.43 2.07 8.25
C LEU A 147 4.20 1.62 7.46
N THR A 148 4.39 1.04 6.27
CA THR A 148 3.29 0.55 5.44
C THR A 148 2.51 -0.54 6.15
N ILE A 149 3.19 -1.48 6.81
CA ILE A 149 2.52 -2.51 7.61
C ILE A 149 1.72 -1.88 8.76
N LEU A 150 2.28 -0.90 9.49
CA LEU A 150 1.56 -0.22 10.57
C LEU A 150 0.30 0.48 10.07
N VAL A 151 0.37 1.19 8.94
CA VAL A 151 -0.80 1.86 8.35
C VAL A 151 -1.83 0.84 7.86
N ALA A 152 -1.40 -0.26 7.23
CA ALA A 152 -2.32 -1.32 6.82
C ALA A 152 -2.98 -2.01 8.02
N LEU A 153 -2.24 -2.27 9.10
CA LEU A 153 -2.77 -2.82 10.36
C LEU A 153 -3.79 -1.89 11.02
N SER A 154 -3.58 -0.57 10.97
CA SER A 154 -4.59 0.38 11.42
C SER A 154 -5.87 0.33 10.56
N GLY A 155 -5.75 -0.04 9.28
CA GLY A 155 -6.90 -0.38 8.44
C GLY A 155 -7.58 -1.67 8.90
N THR A 156 -6.79 -2.70 9.21
CA THR A 156 -7.29 -3.99 9.71
C THR A 156 -8.13 -3.84 10.97
N THR A 157 -7.67 -3.10 11.97
CA THR A 157 -8.42 -2.87 13.21
C THR A 157 -9.68 -2.04 12.95
N ALA A 158 -9.62 -1.07 12.04
CA ALA A 158 -10.78 -0.27 11.66
C ALA A 158 -11.86 -1.12 10.97
N VAL A 159 -11.45 -2.01 10.05
CA VAL A 159 -12.36 -2.96 9.39
C VAL A 159 -13.01 -3.90 10.41
N ALA A 160 -12.24 -4.38 11.39
CA ALA A 160 -12.77 -5.21 12.48
C ALA A 160 -13.80 -4.44 13.34
N ALA A 161 -13.49 -3.18 13.68
CA ALA A 161 -14.34 -2.33 14.51
C ALA A 161 -15.71 -2.00 13.87
N TRP A 162 -15.84 -2.10 12.55
CA TRP A 162 -17.16 -2.01 11.89
C TRP A 162 -18.06 -3.20 12.19
N ASN A 163 -17.47 -4.37 12.52
CA ASN A 163 -18.18 -5.63 12.75
C ASN A 163 -19.22 -5.94 11.65
N ALA A 164 -18.81 -5.77 10.40
CA ALA A 164 -19.72 -5.86 9.26
C ALA A 164 -20.04 -7.33 8.91
N PRO A 165 -21.32 -7.68 8.69
CA PRO A 165 -21.71 -9.05 8.35
C PRO A 165 -21.46 -9.33 6.86
N VAL A 166 -20.23 -9.71 6.52
CA VAL A 166 -19.82 -9.97 5.12
C VAL A 166 -19.22 -11.36 4.94
N ASN A 167 -19.40 -11.92 3.74
CA ASN A 167 -18.66 -13.11 3.35
C ASN A 167 -17.20 -12.73 3.04
N TYR A 168 -16.26 -13.24 3.84
CA TYR A 168 -14.83 -12.93 3.74
C TYR A 168 -14.28 -13.02 2.32
N GLN A 169 -14.57 -14.12 1.61
CA GLN A 169 -13.97 -14.37 0.30
C GLN A 169 -14.43 -13.33 -0.73
N ARG A 170 -15.74 -13.07 -0.81
CA ARG A 170 -16.29 -12.06 -1.73
C ARG A 170 -15.83 -10.66 -1.36
N PHE A 171 -15.85 -10.34 -0.06
CA PHE A 171 -15.42 -9.05 0.46
C PHE A 171 -13.95 -8.77 0.13
N ASN A 172 -13.06 -9.74 0.40
CA ASN A 172 -11.63 -9.59 0.12
C ASN A 172 -11.34 -9.40 -1.37
N LEU A 173 -11.98 -10.19 -2.25
CA LEU A 173 -11.82 -10.03 -3.70
C LEU A 173 -12.29 -8.67 -4.19
N LEU A 174 -13.44 -8.18 -3.68
CA LEU A 174 -13.97 -6.86 -4.03
C LEU A 174 -13.03 -5.74 -3.57
N VAL A 175 -12.53 -5.80 -2.34
CA VAL A 175 -11.57 -4.81 -1.82
C VAL A 175 -10.28 -4.81 -2.64
N ILE A 176 -9.71 -5.97 -2.96
CA ILE A 176 -8.51 -6.06 -3.81
C ILE A 176 -8.78 -5.44 -5.18
N ALA A 177 -9.90 -5.77 -5.81
CA ALA A 177 -10.26 -5.27 -7.14
C ALA A 177 -10.35 -3.73 -7.16
N ILE A 178 -11.10 -3.15 -6.21
CA ILE A 178 -11.31 -1.71 -6.13
C ILE A 178 -10.02 -0.99 -5.72
N ALA A 179 -9.28 -1.51 -4.73
CA ALA A 179 -8.03 -0.93 -4.27
C ALA A 179 -6.96 -0.94 -5.38
N LEU A 180 -6.87 -2.02 -6.14
CA LEU A 180 -5.96 -2.12 -7.28
C LEU A 180 -6.36 -1.14 -8.39
N GLY A 181 -7.65 -1.06 -8.74
CA GLY A 181 -8.16 -0.09 -9.70
C GLY A 181 -7.83 1.35 -9.29
N LEU A 182 -8.11 1.71 -8.03
CA LEU A 182 -7.79 3.02 -7.47
C LEU A 182 -6.28 3.31 -7.49
N ALA A 183 -5.44 2.34 -7.12
CA ALA A 183 -3.99 2.48 -7.16
C ALA A 183 -3.47 2.69 -8.59
N ILE A 184 -3.97 1.93 -9.56
CA ILE A 184 -3.64 2.10 -10.99
C ILE A 184 -4.03 3.51 -11.45
N THR A 185 -5.27 3.96 -11.16
CA THR A 185 -5.73 5.29 -11.53
C THR A 185 -4.86 6.39 -10.92
N LEU A 186 -4.46 6.26 -9.65
CA LEU A 186 -3.59 7.24 -9.00
C LEU A 186 -2.19 7.25 -9.61
N VAL A 187 -1.57 6.08 -9.80
CA VAL A 187 -0.23 5.99 -10.42
C VAL A 187 -0.22 6.52 -11.85
N TRP A 188 -1.29 6.26 -12.61
CA TRP A 188 -1.50 6.84 -13.93
C TRP A 188 -1.54 8.37 -13.86
N ASN A 189 -2.35 8.92 -12.94
CA ASN A 189 -2.51 10.36 -12.75
C ASN A 189 -1.26 11.08 -12.23
N LEU A 190 -0.38 10.37 -11.53
CA LEU A 190 0.93 10.88 -11.09
C LEU A 190 1.91 11.10 -12.25
N GLY A 191 1.54 10.72 -13.47
CA GLY A 191 2.42 10.83 -14.63
C GLY A 191 3.69 10.03 -14.41
N ALA A 192 3.59 8.84 -13.81
CA ALA A 192 4.73 7.98 -13.49
C ALA A 192 5.49 7.45 -14.74
N GLY A 193 5.22 8.02 -15.92
CA GLY A 193 5.95 7.78 -17.15
C GLY A 193 5.74 6.37 -17.66
N LEU A 194 4.82 6.20 -18.59
CA LEU A 194 4.78 4.99 -19.42
C LEU A 194 5.91 4.96 -20.45
N HIS A 195 6.50 6.11 -20.74
CA HIS A 195 7.46 6.32 -21.81
C HIS A 195 8.82 5.63 -21.61
N GLY A 196 9.11 5.11 -20.40
CA GLY A 196 10.27 4.24 -20.14
C GLY A 196 9.92 2.74 -20.07
N LEU A 197 8.64 2.41 -19.87
CA LEU A 197 8.12 1.05 -19.97
C LEU A 197 7.69 0.83 -21.42
N GLY A 198 8.57 0.26 -22.24
CA GLY A 198 8.21 -0.13 -23.61
C GLY A 198 6.85 -0.84 -23.64
N ARG A 199 6.05 -0.68 -24.72
CA ARG A 199 4.66 -1.18 -24.83
C ARG A 199 4.44 -2.61 -24.29
N GLN A 200 5.46 -3.45 -24.42
CA GLN A 200 5.52 -4.82 -23.92
C GLN A 200 5.45 -4.92 -22.39
N ASN A 201 6.16 -4.06 -21.64
CA ASN A 201 6.19 -4.07 -20.18
C ASN A 201 4.86 -3.62 -19.56
N LEU A 202 4.10 -2.76 -20.25
CA LEU A 202 2.75 -2.36 -19.83
C LEU A 202 1.72 -3.46 -19.99
N VAL A 203 1.76 -4.14 -21.14
CA VAL A 203 0.90 -5.30 -21.40
C VAL A 203 1.25 -6.43 -20.42
N ILE A 204 2.53 -6.60 -20.08
CA ILE A 204 2.97 -7.56 -19.06
C ILE A 204 2.50 -7.15 -17.66
N LEU A 205 2.52 -5.87 -17.31
CA LEU A 205 2.08 -5.40 -15.99
C LEU A 205 0.56 -5.53 -15.80
N ALA A 206 -0.21 -5.03 -16.77
CA ALA A 206 -1.66 -5.18 -16.80
C ALA A 206 -2.06 -6.65 -16.90
N GLY A 207 -1.36 -7.41 -17.74
CA GLY A 207 -1.50 -8.86 -17.87
C GLY A 207 -1.15 -9.60 -16.58
N ALA A 208 -0.11 -9.21 -15.85
CA ALA A 208 0.24 -9.80 -14.57
C ALA A 208 -0.78 -9.45 -13.48
N ALA A 209 -1.31 -8.23 -13.46
CA ALA A 209 -2.37 -7.82 -12.55
C ALA A 209 -3.68 -8.59 -12.82
N ILE A 210 -4.07 -8.70 -14.09
CA ILE A 210 -5.26 -9.46 -14.54
C ILE A 210 -5.07 -10.95 -14.30
N LEU A 211 -3.91 -11.51 -14.65
CA LEU A 211 -3.57 -12.91 -14.44
C LEU A 211 -3.53 -13.22 -12.95
N LEU A 212 -2.97 -12.34 -12.13
CA LEU A 212 -2.98 -12.52 -10.69
C LEU A 212 -4.40 -12.48 -10.14
N MET A 213 -5.24 -11.54 -10.60
CA MET A 213 -6.65 -11.50 -10.23
C MET A 213 -7.37 -12.79 -10.65
N LEU A 214 -7.09 -13.28 -11.85
CA LEU A 214 -7.54 -14.57 -12.37
C LEU A 214 -7.02 -15.73 -11.54
N VAL A 215 -5.77 -15.75 -11.11
CA VAL A 215 -5.18 -16.83 -10.30
C VAL A 215 -5.78 -16.83 -8.89
N LEU A 216 -6.01 -15.65 -8.31
CA LEU A 216 -6.68 -15.52 -7.02
C LEU A 216 -8.15 -15.98 -7.10
N ALA A 217 -8.84 -15.62 -8.19
CA ALA A 217 -10.17 -16.12 -8.50
C ALA A 217 -10.15 -17.63 -8.80
N TYR A 218 -9.16 -18.12 -9.54
CA TYR A 218 -8.98 -19.52 -9.94
C TYR A 218 -8.58 -20.40 -8.76
N SER A 219 -8.06 -19.83 -7.65
CA SER A 219 -7.84 -20.59 -6.42
C SER A 219 -9.13 -21.22 -5.88
N SER A 220 -10.31 -20.65 -6.17
CA SER A 220 -11.59 -21.32 -5.88
C SER A 220 -11.88 -22.46 -6.84
N PHE A 221 -11.48 -22.35 -8.11
CA PHE A 221 -11.62 -23.40 -9.10
C PHE A 221 -10.70 -24.59 -8.80
N VAL A 222 -9.42 -24.37 -8.51
CA VAL A 222 -8.46 -25.42 -8.09
C VAL A 222 -8.93 -26.12 -6.81
N ARG A 223 -9.58 -25.41 -5.89
CA ARG A 223 -10.13 -26.03 -4.67
C ARG A 223 -11.37 -26.89 -4.93
N SER A 224 -12.00 -26.76 -6.11
CA SER A 224 -13.18 -27.54 -6.52
C SER A 224 -12.89 -28.60 -7.59
N HIS A 225 -11.81 -28.46 -8.35
CA HIS A 225 -11.47 -29.32 -9.51
C HIS A 225 -9.99 -29.73 -9.55
N GLY A 226 -9.19 -29.35 -8.55
CA GLY A 226 -7.77 -29.74 -8.47
C GLY A 226 -7.60 -31.21 -8.12
N SER A 227 -6.45 -31.80 -8.48
CA SER A 227 -6.17 -33.19 -8.11
C SER A 227 -6.11 -33.35 -6.59
N ASP A 228 -6.73 -34.42 -6.09
CA ASP A 228 -6.82 -34.69 -4.64
C ASP A 228 -5.45 -34.69 -3.96
N ILE A 229 -4.41 -35.15 -4.65
CA ILE A 229 -3.02 -35.18 -4.14
C ILE A 229 -2.49 -33.77 -3.83
N LEU A 230 -2.70 -32.81 -4.74
CA LEU A 230 -2.25 -31.43 -4.53
C LEU A 230 -3.06 -30.77 -3.42
N VAL A 231 -4.38 -30.97 -3.41
CA VAL A 231 -5.26 -30.40 -2.39
C VAL A 231 -4.91 -30.95 -1.00
N ASN A 232 -4.62 -32.25 -0.90
CA ASN A 232 -4.22 -32.90 0.34
C ASN A 232 -2.84 -32.42 0.81
N ALA A 233 -1.84 -32.36 -0.06
CA ALA A 233 -0.51 -31.87 0.29
C ALA A 233 -0.54 -30.42 0.82
N PHE A 234 -1.32 -29.53 0.18
CA PHE A 234 -1.51 -28.17 0.69
C PHE A 234 -2.26 -28.15 2.02
N SER A 235 -3.29 -28.98 2.17
CA SER A 235 -4.07 -29.07 3.42
C SER A 235 -3.22 -29.60 4.58
N ASP A 236 -2.33 -30.55 4.32
CA ASP A 236 -1.40 -31.11 5.29
C ASP A 236 -0.36 -30.08 5.73
N ILE A 237 0.22 -29.33 4.79
CA ILE A 237 1.15 -28.23 5.10
C ILE A 237 0.47 -27.16 5.95
N VAL A 238 -0.76 -26.78 5.60
CA VAL A 238 -1.56 -25.80 6.36
C VAL A 238 -1.87 -26.32 7.76
N THR A 239 -2.27 -27.59 7.87
CA THR A 239 -2.60 -28.22 9.15
C THR A 239 -1.36 -28.35 10.04
N TRP A 240 -0.24 -28.78 9.49
CA TRP A 240 1.05 -28.84 10.18
C TRP A 240 1.50 -27.45 10.65
N SER A 241 1.39 -26.44 9.78
CA SER A 241 1.76 -25.07 10.12
C SER A 241 0.87 -24.52 11.25
N ARG A 242 -0.43 -24.81 11.23
CA ARG A 242 -1.36 -24.41 12.30
C ARG A 242 -1.03 -25.07 13.63
N ARG A 243 -0.68 -26.36 13.63
CA ARG A 243 -0.32 -27.10 14.85
C ARG A 243 1.04 -26.69 15.41
N THR A 244 1.98 -26.31 14.55
CA THR A 244 3.37 -26.05 14.94
C THR A 244 3.63 -24.57 15.24
N PHE A 245 3.07 -23.66 14.44
CA PHE A 245 3.39 -22.23 14.48
C PHE A 245 2.19 -21.34 14.79
N GLU A 246 1.01 -21.92 15.01
CA GLU A 246 -0.25 -21.21 15.34
C GLU A 246 -0.66 -20.14 14.31
N GLY A 247 -0.06 -20.16 13.12
CA GLY A 247 -0.24 -19.17 12.05
C GLY A 247 0.26 -19.72 10.72
N VAL A 248 -0.29 -19.22 9.62
CA VAL A 248 0.08 -19.67 8.27
C VAL A 248 0.43 -18.46 7.40
N PRO A 249 1.66 -18.38 6.85
CA PRO A 249 2.04 -17.29 5.98
C PRO A 249 1.15 -17.25 4.74
N ARG A 250 0.75 -16.04 4.34
CA ARG A 250 -0.18 -15.82 3.24
C ARG A 250 0.62 -15.67 1.94
N PRO A 251 0.47 -16.58 0.96
CA PRO A 251 1.30 -16.58 -0.24
C PRO A 251 1.25 -15.26 -1.01
N VAL A 252 0.08 -14.61 -1.07
CA VAL A 252 -0.11 -13.33 -1.76
C VAL A 252 0.73 -12.21 -1.13
N GLU A 253 0.81 -12.17 0.20
CA GLU A 253 1.64 -11.21 0.92
C GLU A 253 3.13 -11.51 0.72
N VAL A 254 3.52 -12.79 0.82
CA VAL A 254 4.92 -13.24 0.75
C VAL A 254 5.54 -13.08 -0.64
N PHE A 255 4.83 -13.46 -1.70
CA PHE A 255 5.42 -13.55 -3.04
C PHE A 255 5.15 -12.33 -3.92
N ILE A 256 4.14 -11.52 -3.58
CA ILE A 256 3.70 -10.42 -4.43
C ILE A 256 3.68 -9.10 -3.66
N GLY A 257 2.83 -9.00 -2.64
CA GLY A 257 2.58 -7.71 -1.97
C GLY A 257 3.82 -7.11 -1.31
N PHE A 258 4.43 -7.83 -0.38
CA PHE A 258 5.58 -7.35 0.37
C PHE A 258 6.87 -7.24 -0.46
N PRO A 259 7.19 -8.18 -1.37
CA PRO A 259 8.30 -7.99 -2.29
C PRO A 259 8.13 -6.76 -3.20
N ALA A 260 6.93 -6.54 -3.73
CA ALA A 260 6.63 -5.38 -4.56
C ALA A 260 6.80 -4.06 -3.80
N LEU A 261 6.46 -4.04 -2.51
CA LEU A 261 6.69 -2.88 -1.64
C LEU A 261 8.18 -2.53 -1.55
N VAL A 262 9.01 -3.53 -1.23
CA VAL A 262 10.46 -3.39 -1.06
C VAL A 262 11.13 -2.95 -2.37
N VAL A 263 10.80 -3.62 -3.47
CA VAL A 263 11.36 -3.32 -4.80
C VAL A 263 10.87 -1.98 -5.31
N GLY A 264 9.58 -1.68 -5.17
CA GLY A 264 8.97 -0.44 -5.66
C GLY A 264 9.48 0.80 -4.94
N VAL A 265 9.61 0.76 -3.61
CA VAL A 265 10.24 1.83 -2.81
C VAL A 265 11.70 2.04 -3.25
N SER A 266 12.43 0.95 -3.50
CA SER A 266 13.83 1.01 -3.95
C SER A 266 13.96 1.62 -5.34
N LEU A 267 13.14 1.16 -6.29
CA LEU A 267 13.12 1.66 -7.66
C LEU A 267 12.71 3.13 -7.73
N ARG A 268 11.78 3.58 -6.88
CA ARG A 268 11.35 5.00 -6.84
C ARG A 268 12.48 5.97 -6.55
N SER A 269 13.53 5.55 -5.84
CA SER A 269 14.73 6.36 -5.62
C SER A 269 15.53 6.64 -6.89
N LYS A 270 15.32 5.85 -7.96
CA LYS A 270 16.04 5.97 -9.24
C LYS A 270 15.12 6.29 -10.42
N ARG A 271 13.89 5.75 -10.45
CA ARG A 271 12.97 5.79 -11.59
C ARG A 271 11.51 5.95 -11.15
N ARG A 272 10.73 6.70 -11.93
CA ARG A 272 9.27 6.87 -11.70
C ARG A 272 8.49 5.57 -11.83
N GLU A 273 8.98 4.65 -12.64
CA GLU A 273 8.39 3.32 -12.88
C GLU A 273 8.26 2.47 -11.61
N GLY A 274 9.01 2.78 -10.55
CA GLY A 274 8.85 2.11 -9.25
C GLY A 274 7.44 2.23 -8.67
N TRP A 275 6.67 3.26 -9.05
CA TRP A 275 5.25 3.39 -8.69
C TRP A 275 4.40 2.26 -9.26
N TRP A 276 4.70 1.77 -10.46
CA TRP A 276 3.98 0.65 -11.08
C TRP A 276 4.23 -0.67 -10.35
N VAL A 277 5.43 -0.86 -9.81
CA VAL A 277 5.71 -2.02 -8.94
C VAL A 277 4.93 -1.90 -7.64
N LEU A 278 4.84 -0.70 -7.06
CA LEU A 278 4.07 -0.47 -5.83
C LEU A 278 2.56 -0.72 -5.96
N VAL A 279 1.99 -0.68 -7.16
CA VAL A 279 0.59 -1.08 -7.37
C VAL A 279 0.34 -2.52 -6.89
N PHE A 280 1.30 -3.43 -7.05
CA PHE A 280 1.16 -4.81 -6.54
C PHE A 280 1.29 -4.89 -5.02
N ALA A 281 1.99 -3.94 -4.39
CA ALA A 281 2.04 -3.87 -2.93
C ALA A 281 0.66 -3.64 -2.32
N VAL A 282 -0.23 -2.95 -3.05
CA VAL A 282 -1.61 -2.70 -2.63
C VAL A 282 -2.38 -4.00 -2.42
N ILE A 283 -2.07 -5.04 -3.18
CA ILE A 283 -2.69 -6.37 -3.03
C ILE A 283 -2.36 -6.95 -1.66
N GLY A 284 -1.10 -6.88 -1.23
CA GLY A 284 -0.68 -7.33 0.10
C GLY A 284 -1.34 -6.52 1.22
N THR A 285 -1.35 -5.19 1.10
CA THR A 285 -1.98 -4.32 2.11
C THR A 285 -3.51 -4.44 2.14
N ALA A 286 -4.15 -4.80 1.01
CA ALA A 286 -5.58 -5.08 0.94
C ALA A 286 -5.93 -6.38 1.65
N VAL A 287 -5.20 -7.47 1.38
CA VAL A 287 -5.35 -8.76 2.09
C VAL A 287 -5.10 -8.60 3.59
N LEU A 288 -4.14 -7.75 3.97
CA LEU A 288 -3.88 -7.42 5.36
C LEU A 288 -5.05 -6.61 5.98
N SER A 289 -5.53 -5.58 5.29
CA SER A 289 -6.62 -4.70 5.78
C SER A 289 -7.95 -5.45 5.96
N THR A 290 -8.21 -6.51 5.20
CA THR A 290 -9.43 -7.32 5.31
C THR A 290 -9.32 -8.50 6.28
N SER A 291 -8.15 -8.73 6.87
CA SER A 291 -7.84 -9.97 7.59
C SER A 291 -8.66 -10.24 8.85
N LEU A 292 -9.20 -9.20 9.49
CA LEU A 292 -10.04 -9.30 10.70
C LEU A 292 -11.53 -9.00 10.45
N VAL A 293 -11.99 -9.00 9.19
CA VAL A 293 -13.40 -8.73 8.89
C VAL A 293 -14.34 -9.86 9.36
N THR A 294 -13.82 -11.09 9.51
CA THR A 294 -14.61 -12.23 10.00
C THR A 294 -14.66 -12.21 11.54
N PRO A 295 -15.85 -12.18 12.17
CA PRO A 295 -15.99 -12.09 13.63
C PRO A 295 -15.37 -13.26 14.42
N GLY A 296 -15.20 -14.42 13.79
CA GLY A 296 -14.56 -15.60 14.39
C GLY A 296 -13.05 -15.72 14.12
N ALA A 297 -12.42 -14.71 13.50
CA ALA A 297 -10.99 -14.75 13.26
C ALA A 297 -10.22 -14.50 14.56
N PHE A 298 -9.42 -15.48 15.00
CA PHE A 298 -8.54 -15.32 16.16
C PHE A 298 -7.48 -14.24 15.88
N PRO A 299 -7.44 -13.13 16.64
CA PRO A 299 -6.48 -12.05 16.39
C PRO A 299 -5.02 -12.51 16.45
N SER A 300 -4.69 -13.43 17.36
CA SER A 300 -3.36 -14.02 17.49
C SER A 300 -2.93 -14.77 16.23
N TYR A 301 -3.82 -15.60 15.67
CA TYR A 301 -3.56 -16.32 14.42
C TYR A 301 -3.28 -15.36 13.27
N ILE A 302 -4.06 -14.27 13.17
CA ILE A 302 -3.89 -13.26 12.13
C ILE A 302 -2.58 -12.49 12.32
N ALA A 303 -2.27 -12.08 13.55
CA ALA A 303 -1.02 -11.41 13.88
C ALA A 303 0.22 -12.26 13.54
N LEU A 304 0.23 -13.53 13.92
CA LEU A 304 1.31 -14.46 13.60
C LEU A 304 1.41 -14.71 12.09
N SER A 305 0.28 -14.94 11.43
CA SER A 305 0.24 -15.13 9.97
C SER A 305 0.80 -13.90 9.24
N THR A 306 0.43 -12.69 9.65
CA THR A 306 0.96 -11.44 9.11
C THR A 306 2.45 -11.28 9.42
N LEU A 307 2.90 -11.60 10.63
CA LEU A 307 4.32 -11.53 11.01
C LEU A 307 5.15 -12.47 10.14
N TYR A 308 4.73 -13.72 9.99
CA TYR A 308 5.41 -14.70 9.14
C TYR A 308 5.42 -14.27 7.68
N SER A 309 4.28 -13.79 7.17
CA SER A 309 4.21 -13.22 5.82
C SER A 309 5.18 -12.05 5.65
N ALA A 310 5.24 -11.15 6.64
CA ALA A 310 6.07 -9.95 6.59
C ALA A 310 7.56 -10.30 6.58
N VAL A 311 7.99 -11.22 7.44
CA VAL A 311 9.39 -11.67 7.49
C VAL A 311 9.79 -12.37 6.20
N LEU A 312 8.99 -13.34 5.73
CA LEU A 312 9.29 -14.07 4.50
C LEU A 312 9.23 -13.15 3.26
N GLY A 313 8.20 -12.32 3.17
CA GLY A 313 8.01 -11.38 2.06
C GLY A 313 9.08 -10.28 2.03
N LEU A 314 9.55 -9.83 3.20
CA LEU A 314 10.72 -8.95 3.29
C LEU A 314 11.97 -9.65 2.77
N GLY A 315 12.22 -10.90 3.16
CA GLY A 315 13.35 -11.70 2.66
C GLY A 315 13.34 -11.84 1.14
N VAL A 316 12.20 -12.25 0.57
CA VAL A 316 12.00 -12.34 -0.89
C VAL A 316 12.17 -10.97 -1.55
N GLY A 317 11.61 -9.92 -0.96
CA GLY A 317 11.74 -8.55 -1.45
C GLY A 317 13.18 -8.04 -1.47
N LEU A 318 13.96 -8.32 -0.42
CA LEU A 318 15.37 -7.92 -0.33
C LEU A 318 16.24 -8.68 -1.35
N LEU A 319 15.95 -9.96 -1.58
CA LEU A 319 16.57 -10.74 -2.65
C LEU A 319 16.25 -10.15 -4.01
N ALA A 320 14.96 -9.93 -4.32
CA ALA A 320 14.52 -9.31 -5.57
C ALA A 320 15.15 -7.92 -5.78
N ARG A 321 15.17 -7.08 -4.74
CA ARG A 321 15.84 -5.78 -4.74
C ARG A 321 17.32 -5.92 -5.10
N ARG A 322 18.04 -6.89 -4.53
CA ARG A 322 19.46 -7.12 -4.83
C ARG A 322 19.69 -7.44 -6.31
N TYR A 323 18.80 -8.19 -6.95
CA TYR A 323 18.89 -8.49 -8.38
C TYR A 323 18.55 -7.29 -9.26
N VAL A 324 17.46 -6.59 -8.94
CA VAL A 324 16.95 -5.46 -9.72
C VAL A 324 17.89 -4.25 -9.65
N MET A 325 18.44 -3.97 -8.48
CA MET A 325 19.34 -2.82 -8.25
C MET A 325 20.80 -3.12 -8.66
N ARG A 326 21.12 -4.34 -9.12
CA ARG A 326 22.49 -4.69 -9.50
C ARG A 326 22.91 -3.93 -10.76
N GLN A 327 23.85 -3.00 -10.63
CA GLN A 327 24.42 -2.30 -11.77
C GLN A 327 25.20 -3.30 -12.65
N ARG A 328 24.92 -3.32 -13.96
CA ARG A 328 25.47 -4.31 -14.89
C ARG A 328 26.92 -4.07 -15.30
N SER A 329 27.49 -2.88 -15.09
CA SER A 329 28.91 -2.64 -15.38
C SER A 329 29.58 -1.67 -14.40
N ALA A 330 30.74 -2.08 -13.87
CA ALA A 330 31.56 -1.27 -12.96
C ALA A 330 32.10 0.01 -13.60
N ARG A 331 32.13 0.06 -14.94
CA ARG A 331 32.56 1.23 -15.73
C ARG A 331 31.44 2.28 -15.84
N ALA A 332 30.17 1.87 -15.93
CA ALA A 332 29.03 2.79 -15.89
C ALA A 332 28.80 3.35 -14.47
N ALA A 333 29.04 2.54 -13.44
CA ALA A 333 28.93 2.91 -12.03
C ALA A 333 29.83 4.10 -11.63
N ARG A 334 31.02 4.20 -12.24
CA ARG A 334 32.01 5.25 -11.94
C ARG A 334 31.88 6.49 -12.81
N ALA A 335 31.15 6.40 -13.92
CA ALA A 335 31.11 7.45 -14.94
C ALA A 335 29.97 8.45 -14.74
N ILE A 336 28.94 8.10 -13.95
CA ILE A 336 27.73 8.90 -13.76
C ILE A 336 27.44 8.92 -12.25
N GLU A 337 27.40 10.11 -11.66
CA GLU A 337 26.93 10.30 -10.28
C GLU A 337 25.46 9.83 -10.22
N GLU A 338 25.16 8.95 -9.26
CA GLU A 338 23.90 8.22 -9.26
C GLU A 338 22.77 9.17 -8.85
N ILE A 339 22.01 9.69 -9.83
CA ILE A 339 20.91 10.62 -9.60
C ILE A 339 19.93 9.98 -8.59
N VAL A 340 19.90 10.51 -7.38
CA VAL A 340 18.93 10.14 -6.35
C VAL A 340 17.71 11.03 -6.56
N ARG A 341 16.60 10.40 -6.93
CA ARG A 341 15.34 11.09 -7.10
C ARG A 341 14.76 11.45 -5.74
N VAL A 342 14.58 12.75 -5.52
CA VAL A 342 13.88 13.29 -4.35
C VAL A 342 12.41 13.43 -4.69
N GLU A 343 11.54 12.87 -3.85
CA GLU A 343 10.09 13.11 -3.90
C GLU A 343 9.66 14.01 -2.73
N PRO A 344 8.51 14.71 -2.85
CA PRO A 344 7.97 15.54 -1.78
C PRO A 344 7.83 14.79 -0.44
N PRO A 345 7.80 15.53 0.68
CA PRO A 345 7.65 14.92 1.98
C PRO A 345 6.34 14.14 2.17
N ARG A 346 6.23 13.25 3.19
CA ARG A 346 5.15 12.25 3.27
C ARG A 346 3.72 12.81 3.26
N PHE A 347 3.59 14.01 3.79
CA PHE A 347 2.32 14.69 3.89
C PHE A 347 2.19 15.81 2.86
N ALA A 348 3.17 16.01 1.97
CA ALA A 348 3.04 16.91 0.84
C ALA A 348 2.34 16.19 -0.33
N PRO A 349 1.66 16.94 -1.21
CA PRO A 349 1.11 16.39 -2.43
C PRO A 349 2.23 15.88 -3.35
N LEU A 350 1.96 14.80 -4.09
CA LEU A 350 2.87 14.29 -5.13
C LEU A 350 2.70 15.01 -6.49
N LYS A 351 1.71 15.90 -6.61
CA LYS A 351 1.32 16.61 -7.83
C LYS A 351 1.03 18.09 -7.56
#